data_AF-A0A9C7Z790-F1
#
_entry.id   AF-A0A9C7Z790-F1
#
_cell.length_a   1.000
_cell.length_b   1.000
_cell.length_c   1.000
_cell.angle_alpha   90.00
_cell.angle_beta   90.00
_cell.angle_gamma   90.00
#
_symmetry.space_group_name_H-M   'P 1'
#
loop_
_entity.id
_entity.type
_entity.pdbx_description
1 polymer ?
#
loop_
_entity_poly.entity_id
_entity_poly.type
_entity_poly.pdbx_seq_one_letter_code
_entity_poly.pdbx_strand_id
1 'polypeptide(L)' 'MNRDIAGLLDKAGRSLSAARSLLDQQYNDFAASRGYYAMFYVTEALLASLGASYSSHAARQAGII' A
#
# COMPACT_ATOMS: atom_id res chain seq x y z
N MET A 1 -0.24 -13.19 -8.34
CA MET A 1 0.83 -12.32 -7.79
C MET A 1 0.57 -12.18 -6.30
N ASN A 2 1.37 -12.83 -5.44
CA ASN A 2 1.23 -12.70 -3.99
C ASN A 2 1.74 -11.30 -3.61
N ARG A 3 0.84 -10.35 -3.41
CA ARG A 3 1.21 -8.99 -3.03
C ARG A 3 1.56 -9.01 -1.54
N ASP A 4 2.86 -8.92 -1.25
CA ASP A 4 3.34 -8.74 0.11
C ASP A 4 2.84 -7.39 0.67
N ILE A 5 1.82 -7.47 1.54
CA ILE A 5 1.19 -6.31 2.17
C ILE A 5 2.21 -5.56 3.04
N ALA A 6 3.07 -6.27 3.77
CA ALA A 6 4.08 -5.65 4.62
C ALA A 6 5.11 -4.88 3.77
N GLY A 7 5.57 -5.47 2.67
CA GLY A 7 6.46 -4.82 1.72
C GLY A 7 5.82 -3.59 1.04
N LEU A 8 4.52 -3.60 0.76
CA LEU A 8 3.80 -2.43 0.25
C LEU A 8 3.70 -1.31 1.29
N LEU A 9 3.42 -1.65 2.55
CA LEU A 9 3.37 -0.67 3.64
C LEU A 9 4.76 -0.08 3.95
N ASP A 10 5.84 -0.87 3.86
CA ASP A 10 7.22 -0.37 3.97
C ASP A 10 7.52 0.67 2.87
N LYS A 11 7.20 0.34 1.61
CA LYS A 11 7.37 1.27 0.48
C LYS A 11 6.56 2.54 0.68
N ALA A 12 5.32 2.43 1.13
CA ALA A 12 4.48 3.58 1.45
C ALA A 12 5.12 4.47 2.52
N GLY A 13 5.60 3.88 3.61
CA GLY A 13 6.29 4.59 4.69
C GLY A 13 7.53 5.32 4.20
N ARG A 14 8.39 4.66 3.41
CA ARG A 14 9.60 5.25 2.83
C ARG A 14 9.28 6.40 1.88
N SER A 15 8.29 6.24 1.01
CA SER A 15 7.82 7.29 0.12
C SER A 15 7.28 8.49 0.90
N LEU A 16 6.52 8.26 1.97
CA LEU A 16 5.98 9.32 2.81
C LEU A 16 7.08 10.06 3.58
N SER A 17 8.06 9.34 4.15
CA SER A 17 9.22 9.96 4.80
C SER A 17 10.02 10.81 3.82
N ALA A 18 10.27 10.32 2.60
CA ALA A 18 10.92 11.10 1.56
C ALA A 18 10.11 12.35 1.17
N ALA A 19 8.78 12.24 1.06
CA ALA A 19 7.91 13.38 0.79
C ALA A 19 8.05 14.47 1.86
N ARG A 20 8.10 14.10 3.15
CA ARG A 20 8.32 15.05 4.26
C ARG A 20 9.67 15.73 4.14
N SER A 21 10.75 14.97 3.95
CA SER A 21 12.09 15.55 3.80
C SER A 21 12.21 16.48 2.60
N LEU A 22 11.51 16.20 1.49
CA LEU A 22 11.47 17.08 0.33
C LEU A 22 10.67 18.36 0.59
N LEU A 23 9.57 18.25 1.33
CA LEU A 23 8.76 19.40 1.73
C LEU A 23 9.54 20.34 2.65
N ASP A 24 10.29 19.80 3.62
CA ASP A 24 11.16 20.58 4.50
C ASP A 24 12.24 21.35 3.71
N GLN A 25 12.70 20.77 2.60
CA GLN A 25 13.67 21.39 1.68
C GLN A 25 13.03 22.29 0.61
N GLN A 26 11.72 22.58 0.70
CA GLN A 26 10.97 23.40 -0.27
C GLN A 26 10.89 22.81 -1.69
N TYR A 27 11.16 21.51 -1.86
CA TYR A 27 11.01 20.78 -3.12
C TYR A 27 9.58 20.26 -3.30
N ASN A 28 8.61 21.20 -3.37
CA ASN A 28 7.18 20.90 -3.28
C ASN A 28 6.67 19.92 -4.35
N ASP A 29 7.07 20.07 -5.61
CA ASP A 29 6.62 19.19 -6.71
C ASP A 29 7.12 17.75 -6.53
N PHE A 30 8.34 17.60 -6.02
CA PHE A 30 8.92 16.30 -5.71
C PHE A 30 8.28 15.68 -4.48
N ALA A 31 7.96 16.50 -3.46
CA ALA A 31 7.23 16.08 -2.28
C ALA A 31 5.84 15.55 -2.64
N ALA A 32 5.09 16.28 -3.48
CA ALA A 32 3.79 15.86 -3.98
C ALA A 32 3.88 14.53 -4.74
N SER A 33 4.86 14.38 -5.62
CA SER A 33 5.12 13.13 -6.35
C SER A 33 5.36 11.95 -5.41
N ARG A 34 6.18 12.14 -4.36
CA ARG A 34 6.44 11.10 -3.36
C ARG A 34 5.21 10.80 -2.49
N GLY A 35 4.41 11.81 -2.16
CA GLY A 35 3.14 11.65 -1.46
C GLY A 35 2.13 10.82 -2.27
N TYR A 36 2.04 11.05 -3.58
CA TYR A 36 1.22 10.25 -4.48
C TYR A 36 1.63 8.76 -4.45
N TYR A 37 2.92 8.47 -4.56
CA TYR A 37 3.40 7.08 -4.48
C TYR A 37 3.14 6.43 -3.12
N ALA A 38 3.22 7.18 -2.03
CA ALA A 38 2.85 6.67 -0.71
C ALA A 38 1.38 6.22 -0.68
N MET A 39 0.46 7.06 -1.17
CA MET A 39 -0.97 6.70 -1.26
C MET A 39 -1.22 5.53 -2.21
N PHE A 40 -0.50 5.47 -3.34
CA PHE A 40 -0.58 4.36 -4.29
C PHE A 40 -0.25 3.03 -3.62
N TYR A 41 0.87 2.95 -2.89
CA TYR A 41 1.26 1.72 -2.20
C TYR A 41 0.30 1.32 -1.07
N VAL A 42 -0.24 2.29 -0.32
CA VAL A 42 -1.32 2.02 0.66
C VAL A 42 -2.54 1.44 -0.02
N THR A 43 -2.93 1.99 -1.18
CA THR A 43 -4.08 1.52 -1.95
C THR A 43 -3.86 0.10 -2.46
N GLU A 44 -2.67 -0.22 -2.96
CA GLU A 44 -2.33 -1.59 -3.37
C GLU A 44 -2.37 -2.57 -2.18
N ALA A 45 -1.87 -2.17 -1.01
CA ALA A 45 -1.90 -2.97 0.22
C ALA A 45 -3.34 -3.24 0.68
N LEU A 46 -4.20 -2.22 0.64
CA LEU A 46 -5.62 -2.33 0.98
C LEU A 46 -6.34 -3.29 0.02
N LEU A 47 -6.15 -3.13 -1.29
CA LEU A 47 -6.76 -4.00 -2.30
C LEU A 47 -6.28 -5.46 -2.15
N ALA A 48 -5.00 -5.67 -1.84
CA ALA A 48 -4.46 -7.00 -1.56
C ALA A 48 -5.09 -7.63 -0.31
N SER A 49 -5.27 -6.85 0.77
CA SER A 49 -5.92 -7.30 2.01
C SER A 49 -7.39 -7.67 1.79
N LEU A 50 -8.12 -6.87 1.01
CA LEU A 50 -9.51 -7.16 0.65
C LEU A 50 -9.59 -8.44 -0.18
N GLY A 51 -8.72 -8.60 -1.19
CA GLY A 51 -8.64 -9.83 -1.99
C GLY A 51 -8.37 -11.08 -1.14
N ALA A 52 -7.41 -11.01 -0.21
CA ALA A 52 -7.13 -12.10 0.73
C ALA A 52 -8.34 -12.42 1.64
N SER A 53 -9.04 -11.38 2.10
CA SER A 53 -10.26 -11.54 2.91
C SER A 53 -11.36 -12.25 2.12
N TYR A 54 -11.62 -11.86 0.88
CA TYR A 54 -12.59 -12.54 0.00
C TYR A 54 -12.20 -14.00 -0.29
N SER A 55 -10.92 -14.28 -0.57
CA SER A 55 -10.44 -15.66 -0.75
C SER A 55 -10.60 -16.51 0.53
N SER A 56 -10.38 -15.94 1.71
CA SER A 56 -10.61 -16.63 2.99
C SER A 56 -12.09 -16.88 3.29
N HIS A 57 -12.98 -16.02 2.80
CA HIS A 57 -14.43 -16.22 2.90
C HIS A 57 -14.92 -17.27 1.89
N ALA A 58 -14.43 -17.23 0.65
CA ALA A 58 -14.75 -18.22 -0.38
C ALA A 58 -14.22 -19.62 -0.02
N ALA A 59 -12.98 -19.72 0.48
CA ALA A 59 -12.39 -20.98 0.94
C ALA A 59 -13.16 -21.60 2.13
N ARG A 60 -13.81 -20.76 2.96
CA ARG A 60 -14.65 -21.24 4.07
C ARG A 60 -16.07 -21.64 3.67
N GLN A 61 -16.47 -21.43 2.41
CA GLN A 61 -17.73 -21.96 1.86
C GLN A 61 -17.54 -23.25 1.04
N ALA A 62 -16.32 -23.55 0.60
CA ALA A 62 -16.01 -24.77 -0.14
C ALA A 62 -15.60 -25.97 0.75
N GLY A 63 -15.72 -25.84 2.07
CA GLY A 63 -15.26 -26.83 3.07
C GLY A 63 -16.36 -27.65 3.75
N ILE A 64 -17.59 -27.62 3.25
CA ILE A 64 -18.67 -28.56 3.61
C ILE A 64 -19.43 -28.79 2.31
N ILE A 65 -19.12 -29.86 1.57
CA ILE A 65 -19.94 -31.09 1.31
C ILE A 65 -19.02 -32.08 0.58
#